data_AF-A0AAV4DAP5-F1
#
_entry.id   AF-A0AAV4DAP5-F1
#
_cell.length_a   1.000
_cell.length_b   1.000
_cell.length_c   1.000
_cell.angle_alpha   90.00
_cell.angle_beta   90.00
_cell.angle_gamma   90.00
#
_symmetry.space_group_name_H-M   'P 1'
#
loop_
_entity.id
_entity.type
_entity.pdbx_description
1 polymer ?
#
loop_
_entity_poly.entity_id
_entity_poly.type
_entity_poly.pdbx_seq_one_letter_code
_entity_poly.pdbx_strand_id
1 'polypeptide(L)'
;MSMTQVYQWCSWFKDGRTSLQDEPRSGRPNTARIDELIKVDRRVKLREISLKLDIPKTNVYEIVHDKLGYRKVSARWVPKMLSNEHKRQRVEISQILLHRCQQKGDETVNVGPGGDHRARNKHLKHLITGDETWLHLSTPETKSDSMTWKHQSSLVTKKFKVQQTATKVMAAVFWDSRGMILLDILPKGESVNADRYFEAIDRLRHAVRRKRPGLLRSGVVLQHDNATPYTAKRTK
;
A
#
# COMPACT_ATOMS: atom_id res chain seq x y z
N MET A 1 -2.13 -49.73 -35.12
CA MET A 1 -3.39 -49.04 -35.45
C MET A 1 -4.38 -50.09 -35.94
N SER A 2 -5.62 -50.06 -35.48
CA SER A 2 -6.65 -50.97 -35.98
C SER A 2 -7.07 -50.58 -37.40
N MET A 3 -7.61 -51.53 -38.18
CA MET A 3 -8.15 -51.23 -39.52
C MET A 3 -9.17 -50.09 -39.47
N THR A 4 -9.98 -50.00 -38.40
CA THR A 4 -10.95 -48.93 -38.18
C THR A 4 -10.29 -47.55 -38.08
N GLN A 5 -9.15 -47.44 -37.40
CA GLN A 5 -8.39 -46.18 -37.30
C GLN A 5 -7.82 -45.77 -38.66
N VAL A 6 -7.33 -46.74 -39.44
CA VAL A 6 -6.80 -46.48 -40.79
C VAL A 6 -7.89 -45.94 -41.71
N TYR A 7 -9.08 -46.55 -41.72
CA TYR A 7 -10.21 -46.05 -42.51
C TYR A 7 -10.67 -44.65 -42.08
N GLN A 8 -10.67 -44.36 -40.77
CA GLN A 8 -11.04 -43.05 -40.24
C GLN A 8 -10.07 -41.96 -40.68
N TRP A 9 -8.75 -42.21 -40.61
CA TRP A 9 -7.74 -41.28 -41.12
C TRP A 9 -7.85 -41.08 -42.63
N CYS A 10 -8.07 -42.14 -43.40
CA CYS A 10 -8.31 -42.02 -44.85
C CYS A 10 -9.54 -41.17 -45.17
N SER A 11 -10.61 -41.23 -44.38
CA SER A 11 -11.77 -40.34 -44.52
C SER A 11 -11.40 -38.89 -44.23
N TRP A 12 -10.74 -38.63 -43.11
CA TRP A 12 -10.35 -37.27 -42.73
C TRP A 12 -9.43 -36.59 -43.77
N PHE A 13 -8.49 -37.34 -44.36
CA PHE A 13 -7.66 -36.81 -45.45
C PHE A 13 -8.46 -36.49 -46.72
N LYS A 14 -9.46 -37.31 -47.07
CA LYS A 14 -10.38 -37.04 -48.19
C LYS A 14 -11.24 -35.81 -47.92
N ASP A 15 -11.62 -35.58 -46.66
CA ASP A 15 -12.39 -34.42 -46.22
C ASP A 15 -11.53 -33.16 -46.03
N GLY A 16 -10.26 -33.19 -46.44
CA GLY A 16 -9.37 -32.02 -46.48
C GLY A 16 -8.58 -31.73 -45.20
N ARG A 17 -8.62 -32.61 -44.19
CA ARG A 17 -7.76 -32.48 -43.00
C ARG A 17 -6.31 -32.79 -43.38
N THR A 18 -5.42 -31.82 -43.23
CA THR A 18 -3.97 -31.99 -43.47
C THR A 18 -3.14 -32.10 -42.18
N SER A 19 -3.74 -31.79 -41.03
CA SER A 19 -3.05 -31.84 -39.73
C SER A 19 -3.00 -33.26 -39.17
N LEU A 20 -1.77 -33.71 -38.86
CA LEU A 20 -1.47 -34.96 -38.17
C LEU A 20 -1.58 -34.83 -36.64
N GLN A 21 -1.81 -33.62 -36.12
CA GLN A 21 -1.96 -33.40 -34.68
C GLN A 21 -3.34 -33.85 -34.22
N ASP A 22 -3.43 -34.37 -33.00
CA ASP A 22 -4.70 -34.62 -32.33
C ASP A 22 -5.48 -33.31 -32.23
N GLU A 23 -6.79 -33.38 -32.47
CA GLU A 23 -7.65 -32.24 -32.14
C GLU A 23 -7.68 -32.02 -30.63
N PRO A 24 -7.98 -30.78 -30.18
CA PRO A 24 -8.13 -30.49 -28.76
C PRO A 24 -9.13 -31.48 -28.13
N ARG A 25 -8.61 -32.42 -27.34
CA ARG A 25 -9.45 -33.38 -26.63
C ARG A 25 -10.30 -32.60 -25.63
N SER A 26 -11.60 -32.85 -25.61
CA SER A 26 -12.51 -32.32 -24.59
C SER A 26 -12.18 -32.95 -23.23
N GLY A 27 -11.22 -32.37 -22.52
CA GLY A 27 -10.95 -32.70 -21.12
C GLY A 27 -12.09 -32.26 -20.20
N ARG A 28 -12.27 -32.98 -19.08
CA ARG A 28 -13.28 -32.69 -18.02
C ARG A 28 -13.21 -31.21 -17.59
N PRO A 29 -14.34 -30.52 -17.29
CA PRO A 29 -14.36 -29.10 -16.95
C PRO A 29 -13.90 -28.84 -15.51
N ASN A 30 -12.71 -29.31 -15.17
CA ASN A 30 -12.09 -29.04 -13.87
C ASN A 30 -11.76 -27.55 -13.74
N THR A 31 -11.48 -26.85 -14.84
CA THR A 31 -11.25 -25.39 -14.86
C THR A 31 -12.45 -24.62 -14.33
N ALA A 32 -13.66 -24.93 -14.81
CA ALA A 32 -14.90 -24.26 -14.37
C ALA A 32 -15.23 -24.57 -12.90
N ARG A 33 -15.12 -25.85 -12.51
CA ARG A 33 -15.38 -26.28 -11.12
C ARG A 33 -14.38 -25.68 -10.13
N ILE A 34 -13.11 -25.54 -10.51
CA ILE A 34 -12.09 -24.88 -9.69
C ILE A 34 -12.38 -23.38 -9.56
N ASP A 35 -12.77 -22.71 -10.65
CA ASP A 35 -13.13 -21.30 -10.63
C ASP A 35 -14.36 -21.02 -9.74
N GLU A 36 -15.38 -21.87 -9.81
CA GLU A 36 -16.55 -21.81 -8.92
C GLU A 36 -16.17 -21.95 -7.44
N LEU A 37 -15.33 -22.95 -7.09
CA LEU A 37 -14.85 -23.13 -5.71
C LEU A 37 -14.10 -21.91 -5.19
N ILE A 38 -13.30 -21.26 -6.03
CA ILE A 38 -12.57 -20.03 -5.66
C ILE A 38 -13.51 -18.84 -5.55
N LYS A 39 -14.53 -18.74 -6.41
CA LYS A 39 -15.55 -17.67 -6.34
C LYS A 39 -16.40 -17.76 -5.07
N VAL A 40 -16.73 -18.98 -4.63
CA VAL A 40 -17.44 -19.23 -3.37
C VAL A 40 -16.58 -18.87 -2.16
N ASP A 41 -15.31 -19.31 -2.13
CA ASP A 41 -14.36 -18.93 -1.09
C ASP A 41 -13.02 -18.50 -1.67
N ARG A 42 -12.79 -17.18 -1.69
CA ARG A 42 -11.54 -16.57 -2.17
C ARG A 42 -10.31 -16.92 -1.33
N ARG A 43 -10.47 -17.52 -0.14
CA ARG A 43 -9.37 -17.92 0.76
C ARG A 43 -9.00 -19.40 0.66
N VAL A 44 -9.78 -20.20 -0.07
CA VAL A 44 -9.61 -21.65 -0.23
C VAL A 44 -8.16 -22.06 -0.50
N LYS A 45 -7.71 -23.16 0.11
CA LYS A 45 -6.37 -23.70 -0.13
C LYS A 45 -6.38 -24.63 -1.34
N LEU A 46 -5.30 -24.63 -2.12
CA LEU A 46 -5.15 -25.56 -3.25
C LEU A 46 -5.29 -27.03 -2.83
N ARG A 47 -4.87 -27.38 -1.59
CA ARG A 47 -5.06 -28.72 -1.02
C ARG A 47 -6.54 -29.06 -0.82
N GLU A 48 -7.37 -28.10 -0.41
CA GLU A 48 -8.80 -28.32 -0.20
C GLU A 48 -9.53 -28.52 -1.52
N ILE A 49 -9.16 -27.75 -2.56
CA ILE A 49 -9.67 -27.96 -3.93
C ILE A 49 -9.25 -29.34 -4.45
N SER A 50 -7.98 -29.70 -4.26
CA SER A 50 -7.42 -31.00 -4.64
C SER A 50 -8.21 -32.16 -4.03
N LEU A 51 -8.51 -32.10 -2.72
CA LEU A 51 -9.31 -33.11 -2.03
C LEU A 51 -10.77 -33.13 -2.49
N LYS A 52 -11.39 -31.96 -2.73
CA LYS A 52 -12.81 -31.87 -3.16
C LYS A 52 -13.04 -32.41 -4.57
N LEU A 53 -12.06 -32.27 -5.45
CA LEU A 53 -12.19 -32.66 -6.85
C LEU A 53 -11.46 -33.96 -7.18
N ASP A 54 -10.74 -34.53 -6.22
CA ASP A 54 -9.85 -35.68 -6.38
C ASP A 54 -8.85 -35.49 -7.54
N ILE A 55 -8.15 -34.34 -7.51
CA ILE A 55 -7.16 -33.95 -8.52
C ILE A 55 -5.83 -33.70 -7.81
N PRO A 56 -4.68 -34.10 -8.39
CA PRO A 56 -3.38 -33.74 -7.86
C PRO A 56 -3.22 -32.23 -7.62
N LYS A 57 -2.65 -31.86 -6.47
CA LYS A 57 -2.45 -30.45 -6.08
C LYS A 57 -1.63 -29.65 -7.10
N THR A 58 -0.70 -30.30 -7.81
CA THR A 58 0.10 -29.70 -8.90
C THR A 58 -0.80 -29.24 -10.05
N ASN A 59 -1.71 -30.09 -10.51
CA ASN A 59 -2.64 -29.76 -11.58
C ASN A 59 -3.62 -28.65 -11.14
N VAL A 60 -4.05 -28.67 -9.87
CA VAL A 60 -4.84 -27.56 -9.31
C VAL A 60 -4.03 -26.26 -9.34
N TYR A 61 -2.75 -26.28 -8.98
CA TYR A 61 -1.88 -25.11 -9.04
C TYR A 61 -1.77 -24.55 -10.47
N GLU A 62 -1.46 -25.40 -11.45
CA GLU A 62 -1.37 -25.01 -12.87
C GLU A 62 -2.69 -24.44 -13.40
N ILE A 63 -3.83 -25.07 -13.06
CA ILE A 63 -5.14 -24.57 -13.49
C ILE A 63 -5.43 -23.20 -12.86
N VAL A 64 -5.19 -23.03 -11.55
CA VAL A 64 -5.46 -21.78 -10.83
C VAL A 64 -4.55 -20.65 -11.31
N HIS A 65 -3.25 -20.93 -11.48
CA HIS A 65 -2.26 -19.91 -11.82
C HIS A 65 -2.20 -19.63 -13.32
N ASP A 66 -2.08 -20.66 -14.16
CA ASP A 66 -1.76 -20.51 -15.58
C ASP A 66 -3.00 -20.42 -16.45
N LYS A 67 -4.05 -21.21 -16.13
CA LYS A 67 -5.30 -21.21 -16.93
C LYS A 67 -6.31 -20.16 -16.48
N LEU A 68 -6.49 -19.99 -15.17
CA LEU A 68 -7.45 -19.04 -14.59
C LEU A 68 -6.81 -17.68 -14.23
N GLY A 69 -5.49 -17.58 -14.19
CA GLY A 69 -4.78 -16.33 -13.94
C GLY A 69 -4.89 -15.81 -12.50
N TYR A 70 -5.31 -16.63 -11.54
CA TYR A 70 -5.40 -16.21 -10.15
C TYR A 70 -4.02 -16.14 -9.49
N ARG A 71 -3.82 -15.07 -8.71
CA ARG A 71 -2.65 -14.92 -7.84
C ARG A 71 -3.09 -14.84 -6.39
N LYS A 72 -2.41 -15.59 -5.51
CA LYS A 72 -2.68 -15.55 -4.07
C LYS A 72 -1.89 -14.41 -3.45
N VAL A 73 -2.57 -13.33 -3.09
CA VAL A 73 -1.99 -12.14 -2.47
C VAL A 73 -2.45 -12.01 -1.02
N SER A 74 -1.60 -11.43 -0.16
CA SER A 74 -2.01 -11.08 1.19
C SER A 74 -2.89 -9.83 1.19
N ALA A 75 -3.89 -9.80 2.07
CA ALA A 75 -4.66 -8.59 2.31
C ALA A 75 -3.74 -7.45 2.81
N ARG A 76 -4.07 -6.21 2.42
CA ARG A 76 -3.37 -5.02 2.92
C ARG A 76 -3.94 -4.64 4.29
N TRP A 77 -3.06 -4.25 5.21
CA TRP A 77 -3.49 -3.60 6.45
C TRP A 77 -4.11 -2.25 6.11
N VAL A 78 -5.34 -2.02 6.57
CA VAL A 78 -6.05 -0.75 6.42
C VAL A 78 -6.20 -0.15 7.81
N PRO A 79 -5.80 1.12 8.05
CA PRO A 79 -5.74 1.70 9.40
C PRO A 79 -7.05 1.63 10.20
N LYS A 80 -8.21 1.78 9.53
CA LYS A 80 -9.51 1.75 10.17
C LYS A 80 -10.61 1.37 9.18
N MET A 81 -11.62 0.64 9.66
CA MET A 81 -12.86 0.44 8.94
C MET A 81 -13.70 1.71 9.01
N LEU A 82 -13.88 2.38 7.86
CA LEU A 82 -14.62 3.65 7.79
C LEU A 82 -16.12 3.40 7.63
N SER A 83 -16.92 4.15 8.38
CA SER A 83 -18.37 4.26 8.16
C SER A 83 -18.65 4.96 6.83
N ASN A 84 -19.88 4.80 6.31
CA ASN A 84 -20.30 5.49 5.09
C ASN A 84 -20.25 7.02 5.24
N GLU A 85 -20.54 7.53 6.43
CA GLU A 85 -20.43 8.96 6.75
C GLU A 85 -18.98 9.45 6.64
N HIS A 86 -18.02 8.77 7.29
CA HIS A 86 -16.59 9.13 7.19
C HIS A 86 -16.08 9.08 5.74
N LYS A 87 -16.57 8.14 4.93
CA LYS A 87 -16.21 8.08 3.50
C LYS A 87 -16.73 9.30 2.74
N ARG A 88 -18.00 9.68 2.97
CA ARG A 88 -18.62 10.84 2.32
C ARG A 88 -17.87 12.12 2.66
N GLN A 89 -17.65 12.38 3.96
CA GLN A 89 -16.90 13.54 4.44
C GLN A 89 -15.50 13.62 3.84
N ARG A 90 -14.79 12.48 3.76
CA ARG A 90 -13.45 12.44 3.15
C ARG A 90 -13.48 12.81 1.66
N VAL A 91 -14.47 12.32 0.91
CA VAL A 91 -14.62 12.65 -0.52
C VAL A 91 -14.93 14.13 -0.69
N GLU A 92 -15.88 14.65 0.09
CA GLU A 92 -16.30 16.05 0.04
C GLU A 92 -15.14 17.00 0.36
N ILE A 93 -14.43 16.78 1.48
CA ILE A 93 -13.25 17.59 1.85
C ILE A 93 -12.17 17.50 0.76
N SER A 94 -11.94 16.31 0.20
CA SER A 94 -10.95 16.13 -0.88
C SER A 94 -11.33 16.91 -2.13
N GLN A 95 -12.62 16.94 -2.50
CA GLN A 95 -13.13 17.72 -3.63
C GLN A 95 -12.95 19.22 -3.38
N ILE A 96 -13.28 19.71 -2.18
CA ILE A 96 -13.08 21.11 -1.79
C ILE A 96 -11.60 21.50 -1.89
N LEU A 97 -10.70 20.67 -1.35
CA LEU A 97 -9.26 20.92 -1.39
C LEU A 97 -8.70 20.88 -2.83
N LEU A 98 -9.18 19.94 -3.65
CA LEU A 98 -8.81 19.84 -5.06
C LEU A 98 -9.23 21.08 -5.85
N HIS A 99 -10.47 21.52 -5.66
CA HIS A 99 -11.00 22.70 -6.33
C HIS A 99 -10.24 23.97 -5.92
N ARG A 100 -9.93 24.15 -4.62
CA ARG A 100 -9.07 25.25 -4.13
C ARG A 100 -7.67 25.23 -4.76
N CYS A 101 -7.12 24.04 -4.96
CA CYS A 101 -5.83 23.86 -5.62
C CYS A 101 -5.90 24.22 -7.11
N GLN A 102 -7.02 23.91 -7.80
CA GLN A 102 -7.20 24.19 -9.23
C GLN A 102 -7.48 25.66 -9.51
N GLN A 103 -8.40 26.30 -8.77
CA GLN A 103 -8.79 27.70 -9.00
C GLN A 103 -7.66 28.72 -8.79
N LYS A 104 -6.66 28.41 -7.96
CA LYS A 104 -5.47 29.27 -7.71
C LYS A 104 -4.23 28.83 -8.50
N GLY A 105 -4.36 27.79 -9.33
CA GLY A 105 -3.30 27.25 -10.18
C GLY A 105 -3.25 27.83 -11.59
N ASP A 106 -4.15 28.77 -11.91
CA ASP A 106 -4.30 29.34 -13.26
C ASP A 106 -3.70 30.75 -13.36
N GLU A 107 -2.37 30.81 -13.27
CA GLU A 107 -1.56 31.79 -13.98
C GLU A 107 -0.51 30.98 -14.77
N THR A 108 -0.91 30.58 -15.97
CA THR A 108 -0.08 30.36 -17.16
C THR A 108 1.38 29.94 -16.95
N VAL A 109 1.65 28.64 -17.03
CA VAL A 109 2.88 28.18 -17.70
C VAL A 109 2.53 26.98 -18.58
N ASN A 110 2.49 27.21 -19.88
CA ASN A 110 2.60 26.14 -20.89
C ASN A 110 3.97 25.50 -20.70
N VAL A 111 4.00 24.41 -19.93
CA VAL A 111 5.20 23.61 -19.78
C VAL A 111 5.20 22.60 -20.92
N GLY A 112 6.11 22.79 -21.88
CA GLY A 112 6.41 21.79 -22.89
C GLY A 112 6.78 20.43 -22.27
N PRO A 113 6.84 19.36 -23.08
CA PRO A 113 7.05 18.00 -22.58
C PRO A 113 8.45 17.88 -21.97
N GLY A 114 8.59 18.17 -20.68
CA GLY A 114 9.87 18.12 -19.96
C GLY A 114 10.01 19.03 -18.73
N GLY A 115 9.09 19.96 -18.45
CA GLY A 115 9.24 20.84 -17.28
C GLY A 115 8.69 20.28 -15.98
N ASP A 116 9.33 20.69 -14.88
CA ASP A 116 9.08 20.21 -13.51
C ASP A 116 7.64 20.49 -13.03
N HIS A 117 6.85 19.42 -12.93
CA HIS A 117 5.47 19.47 -12.44
C HIS A 117 5.36 19.83 -10.94
N ARG A 118 6.47 19.86 -10.17
CA ARG A 118 6.45 20.21 -8.73
C ARG A 118 6.07 21.67 -8.45
N ALA A 119 6.19 22.56 -9.44
CA ALA A 119 5.91 23.99 -9.26
C ALA A 119 4.40 24.35 -9.22
N ARG A 120 3.50 23.40 -9.52
CA ARG A 120 2.12 23.64 -9.98
C ARG A 120 1.08 24.08 -8.94
N ASN A 121 1.45 24.47 -7.72
CA ASN A 121 0.44 25.03 -6.81
C ASN A 121 0.94 26.09 -5.83
N LYS A 122 0.49 27.33 -6.02
CA LYS A 122 0.71 28.43 -5.09
C LYS A 122 0.19 28.09 -3.68
N HIS A 123 -0.85 27.27 -3.55
CA HIS A 123 -1.40 26.87 -2.26
C HIS A 123 -0.45 25.92 -1.50
N LEU A 124 0.12 24.92 -2.18
CA LEU A 124 1.02 23.94 -1.55
C LEU A 124 2.37 24.56 -1.12
N LYS A 125 2.76 25.70 -1.70
CA LYS A 125 3.94 26.46 -1.26
C LYS A 125 3.78 27.07 0.14
N HIS A 126 2.54 27.29 0.58
CA HIS A 126 2.21 27.88 1.88
C HIS A 126 1.76 26.83 2.91
N LEU A 127 1.71 25.56 2.50
CA LEU A 127 1.31 24.45 3.35
C LEU A 127 2.48 24.01 4.22
N ILE A 128 2.29 24.06 5.53
CA ILE A 128 3.10 23.38 6.51
C ILE A 128 2.25 22.25 7.07
N THR A 129 2.80 21.05 7.13
CA THR A 129 2.17 19.91 7.80
C THR A 129 3.02 19.47 8.98
N GLY A 130 2.39 18.86 9.96
CA GLY A 130 3.08 18.21 11.06
C GLY A 130 2.30 17.04 11.62
N ASP A 131 3.05 16.12 12.21
CA ASP A 131 2.54 14.91 12.84
C ASP A 131 3.49 14.47 13.97
N GLU A 132 2.95 13.71 14.92
CA GLU A 132 3.72 13.12 16.00
C GLU A 132 4.03 11.65 15.72
N THR A 133 5.28 11.27 15.95
CA THR A 133 5.72 9.90 15.74
C THR A 133 6.55 9.37 16.89
N TRP A 134 6.47 8.06 17.12
CA TRP A 134 7.32 7.37 18.08
C TRP A 134 8.64 7.00 17.41
N LEU A 135 9.73 7.60 17.89
CA LEU A 135 11.08 7.24 17.49
C LEU A 135 11.60 6.12 18.40
N HIS A 136 11.94 5.00 17.80
CA HIS A 136 12.53 3.85 18.49
C HIS A 136 14.05 3.96 18.43
N LEU A 137 14.72 3.98 19.59
CA LEU A 137 16.19 4.05 19.67
C LEU A 137 16.88 2.74 19.27
N SER A 138 16.13 1.63 19.25
CA SER A 138 16.60 0.33 18.77
C SER A 138 15.56 -0.26 17.84
N THR A 139 15.98 -0.54 16.61
CA THR A 139 15.22 -1.32 15.63
C THR A 139 15.76 -2.75 15.65
N PRO A 140 14.98 -3.73 16.15
CA PRO A 140 15.43 -5.12 16.08
C PRO A 140 15.51 -5.54 14.61
N GLU A 141 16.55 -6.29 14.28
CA GLU A 141 16.70 -6.94 12.98
C GLU A 141 15.40 -7.69 12.62
N THR A 142 14.89 -7.53 11.40
CA THR A 142 13.64 -8.18 11.00
C THR A 142 13.83 -9.68 10.72
N LYS A 143 12.74 -10.39 10.42
CA LYS A 143 12.82 -11.80 10.01
C LYS A 143 13.52 -11.95 8.66
N SER A 144 13.27 -11.03 7.73
CA SER A 144 13.92 -11.02 6.42
C SER A 144 15.40 -10.71 6.53
N ASP A 145 15.77 -9.75 7.39
CA ASP A 145 17.19 -9.40 7.59
C ASP A 145 17.97 -10.58 8.18
N SER A 146 17.33 -11.36 9.06
CA SER A 146 17.93 -12.57 9.64
C SER A 146 17.96 -13.79 8.71
N MET A 147 17.57 -13.65 7.44
CA MET A 147 17.58 -14.79 6.50
C MET A 147 19.01 -15.18 6.16
N THR A 148 19.39 -16.40 6.54
CA THR A 148 20.69 -16.98 6.22
C THR A 148 20.52 -18.16 5.27
N TRP A 149 21.45 -18.32 4.32
CA TRP A 149 21.56 -19.54 3.53
C TRP A 149 22.06 -20.67 4.44
N LYS A 150 21.45 -21.86 4.35
CA LYS A 150 21.91 -23.03 5.11
C LYS A 150 22.01 -24.27 4.23
N HIS A 151 22.95 -25.16 4.56
CA HIS A 151 23.06 -26.49 3.97
C HIS A 151 22.01 -27.44 4.57
N GLN A 152 21.68 -28.54 3.87
CA GLN A 152 20.64 -29.47 4.29
C GLN A 152 20.97 -30.16 5.63
N SER A 153 22.25 -30.40 5.90
CA SER A 153 22.76 -30.96 7.16
C SER A 153 22.94 -29.93 8.28
N SER A 154 22.82 -28.64 8.01
CA SER A 154 23.06 -27.59 9.01
C SER A 154 21.84 -27.36 9.90
N LEU A 155 22.13 -27.14 11.19
CA LEU A 155 21.15 -26.71 12.18
C LEU A 155 20.55 -25.35 11.80
N VAL A 156 19.29 -25.14 12.19
CA VAL A 156 18.59 -23.87 11.95
C VAL A 156 19.10 -22.82 12.92
N THR A 157 19.51 -21.66 12.40
CA THR A 157 19.85 -20.49 13.21
C THR A 157 18.66 -20.11 14.10
N LYS A 158 18.86 -20.16 15.41
CA LYS A 158 17.82 -19.80 16.39
C LYS A 158 17.94 -18.31 16.70
N LYS A 159 16.89 -17.56 16.39
CA LYS A 159 16.73 -16.18 16.83
C LYS A 159 15.83 -16.16 18.06
N PHE A 160 16.38 -15.73 19.18
CA PHE A 160 15.60 -15.51 20.39
C PHE A 160 14.80 -14.23 20.24
N LYS A 161 13.53 -14.25 20.66
CA LYS A 161 12.71 -13.04 20.69
C LYS A 161 13.29 -12.10 21.75
N VAL A 162 13.94 -11.03 21.32
CA VAL A 162 14.30 -9.94 22.23
C VAL A 162 13.01 -9.25 22.64
N GLN A 163 12.70 -9.28 23.92
CA GLN A 163 11.60 -8.49 24.47
C GLN A 163 12.00 -7.03 24.31
N GLN A 164 11.29 -6.27 23.46
CA GLN A 164 11.61 -4.87 23.22
C GLN A 164 11.50 -4.11 24.55
N THR A 165 12.63 -3.81 25.19
CA THR A 165 12.73 -2.72 26.15
C THR A 165 12.73 -1.43 25.34
N ALA A 166 11.58 -1.11 24.74
CA ALA A 166 11.42 -0.03 23.79
C ALA A 166 11.58 1.31 24.51
N THR A 167 12.84 1.76 24.66
CA THR A 167 13.09 3.18 24.89
C THR A 167 12.68 3.88 23.61
N LYS A 168 11.46 4.41 23.65
CA LYS A 168 10.88 5.23 22.60
C LYS A 168 10.77 6.65 23.13
N VAL A 169 11.01 7.61 22.25
CA VAL A 169 10.74 9.02 22.49
C VAL A 169 9.71 9.48 21.48
N MET A 170 8.79 10.33 21.90
CA MET A 170 7.85 10.95 20.97
C MET A 170 8.55 12.14 20.31
N ALA A 171 8.31 12.36 19.03
CA ALA A 171 8.78 13.55 18.34
C ALA A 171 7.64 14.17 17.54
N ALA A 172 7.50 15.48 17.64
CA ALA A 172 6.67 16.28 16.74
C ALA A 172 7.55 16.75 15.58
N VAL A 173 7.12 16.47 14.35
CA VAL A 173 7.86 16.83 13.15
C VAL A 173 7.00 17.74 12.30
N PHE A 174 7.57 18.86 11.82
CA PHE A 174 6.90 19.80 10.93
C PHE A 174 7.73 20.02 9.68
N TRP A 175 7.08 20.02 8.51
CA TRP A 175 7.75 20.18 7.22
C TRP A 175 6.85 20.87 6.19
N ASP A 176 7.48 21.45 5.16
CA ASP A 176 6.83 21.94 3.95
C ASP A 176 7.38 21.23 2.70
N SER A 177 6.97 21.68 1.52
CA SER A 177 7.48 21.17 0.23
C SER A 177 9.00 21.35 0.03
N ARG A 178 9.66 22.19 0.84
CA ARG A 178 11.12 22.41 0.83
C ARG A 178 11.85 21.57 1.88
N GLY A 179 11.15 20.72 2.62
CA GLY A 179 11.71 19.82 3.61
C GLY A 179 11.43 20.23 5.06
N MET A 180 12.21 19.64 5.98
CA MET A 180 11.95 19.72 7.42
C MET A 180 12.17 21.12 7.99
N ILE A 181 11.18 21.61 8.76
CA ILE A 181 11.21 22.90 9.43
C ILE A 181 11.58 22.73 10.91
N LEU A 182 10.88 21.85 11.62
CA LEU A 182 11.11 21.60 13.04
C LEU A 182 11.05 20.10 13.33
N LEU A 183 11.99 19.64 14.16
CA LEU A 183 11.95 18.35 14.84
C LEU A 183 12.02 18.67 16.33
N ASP A 184 10.96 18.37 17.06
CA ASP A 184 10.87 18.61 18.50
C ASP A 184 10.74 17.27 19.23
N ILE A 185 11.79 16.86 19.91
CA ILE A 185 11.85 15.57 20.61
C ILE A 185 11.36 15.78 22.04
N LEU A 186 10.32 15.05 22.42
CA LEU A 186 9.78 15.12 23.77
C LEU A 186 10.66 14.33 24.75
N PRO A 187 10.86 14.86 25.98
CA PRO A 187 11.50 14.11 27.05
C PRO A 187 10.81 12.76 27.29
N LYS A 188 11.60 11.77 27.70
CA LYS A 188 11.11 10.42 27.97
C LYS A 188 10.04 10.44 29.06
N GLY A 189 8.86 9.89 28.77
CA GLY A 189 7.75 9.76 29.71
C GLY A 189 6.72 10.88 29.65
N GLU A 190 6.95 11.91 28.83
CA GLU A 190 5.95 12.95 28.60
C GLU A 190 4.99 12.59 27.47
N SER A 191 3.73 13.02 27.61
CA SER A 191 2.71 12.94 26.57
C SER A 191 2.44 14.34 25.99
N VAL A 192 2.03 14.39 24.72
CA VAL A 192 1.60 15.64 24.09
C VAL A 192 0.25 16.03 24.69
N ASN A 193 0.29 16.98 25.62
CA ASN A 193 -0.88 17.70 26.10
C ASN A 193 -1.04 19.01 25.30
N ALA A 194 -2.14 19.74 25.54
CA ALA A 194 -2.45 20.96 24.79
C ALA A 194 -1.37 22.04 24.96
N ASP A 195 -0.79 22.18 26.16
CA ASP A 195 0.23 23.18 26.46
C ASP A 195 1.55 22.87 25.74
N ARG A 196 1.95 21.60 25.72
CA ARG A 196 3.12 21.14 24.96
C ARG A 196 2.94 21.35 23.46
N TYR A 197 1.76 21.07 22.93
CA TYR A 197 1.50 21.32 21.52
C TYR A 197 1.54 22.82 21.21
N PHE A 198 1.00 23.66 22.10
CA PHE A 198 1.10 25.12 21.97
C PHE A 198 2.56 25.60 21.95
N GLU A 199 3.41 25.10 22.85
CA GLU A 199 4.85 25.37 22.84
C GLU A 199 5.52 24.92 21.53
N ALA A 200 5.16 23.75 21.01
CA ALA A 200 5.68 23.24 19.74
C ALA A 200 5.28 24.15 18.56
N ILE A 201 4.05 24.68 18.55
CA ILE A 201 3.58 25.65 17.56
C ILE A 201 4.33 26.99 17.68
N ASP A 202 4.63 27.45 18.89
CA ASP A 202 5.43 28.67 19.07
C ASP A 202 6.87 28.47 18.58
N ARG A 203 7.50 27.33 18.90
CA ARG A 203 8.81 26.94 18.36
C ARG A 203 8.76 26.82 16.84
N LEU A 204 7.69 26.28 16.27
CA LEU A 204 7.47 26.20 14.84
C LEU A 204 7.43 27.59 14.21
N ARG A 205 6.71 28.54 14.80
CA ARG A 205 6.65 29.93 14.31
C ARG A 205 8.04 30.55 14.23
N HIS A 206 8.87 30.35 15.25
CA HIS A 206 10.27 30.80 15.25
C HIS A 206 11.11 30.09 14.18
N ALA A 207 10.95 28.77 14.04
CA ALA A 207 11.64 27.99 13.01
C ALA A 207 11.25 28.43 11.59
N VAL A 208 9.98 28.74 11.34
CA VAL A 208 9.49 29.25 10.06
C VAL A 208 10.09 30.61 9.74
N ARG A 209 10.12 31.56 10.69
CA ARG A 209 10.77 32.87 10.49
C ARG A 209 12.21 32.73 9.99
N ARG A 210 12.94 31.78 10.58
CA ARG A 210 14.36 31.60 10.36
C ARG A 210 14.67 30.78 9.11
N LYS A 211 13.96 29.66 8.89
CA LYS A 211 14.20 28.73 7.77
C LYS A 211 13.46 29.12 6.49
N ARG A 212 12.30 29.78 6.61
CA ARG A 212 11.41 30.18 5.49
C ARG A 212 11.12 31.70 5.51
N PRO A 213 12.12 32.56 5.27
CA PRO A 213 11.91 34.02 5.26
C PRO A 213 10.75 34.43 4.34
N GLY A 214 9.92 35.37 4.80
CA GLY A 214 8.75 35.87 4.05
C GLY A 214 7.49 34.98 4.13
N LEU A 215 7.60 33.70 4.50
CA LEU A 215 6.45 32.78 4.46
C LEU A 215 5.32 33.18 5.42
N LEU A 216 5.66 33.67 6.62
CA LEU A 216 4.65 34.17 7.55
C LEU A 216 3.93 35.42 7.03
N ARG A 217 4.60 36.25 6.21
CA ARG A 217 4.01 37.45 5.62
C ARG A 217 3.07 37.11 4.46
N SER A 218 3.41 36.07 3.68
CA SER A 218 2.59 35.57 2.58
C SER A 218 1.38 34.74 3.03
N GLY A 219 1.30 34.41 4.34
CA GLY A 219 0.29 33.55 4.92
C GLY A 219 0.73 32.09 4.96
N VAL A 220 0.41 31.39 6.05
CA VAL A 220 0.70 29.97 6.26
C VAL A 220 -0.60 29.21 6.45
N VAL A 221 -0.69 28.04 5.83
CA VAL A 221 -1.74 27.06 6.10
C VAL A 221 -1.09 25.92 6.87
N LEU A 222 -1.52 25.71 8.11
CA LEU A 222 -1.10 24.57 8.92
C LEU A 222 -2.09 23.43 8.73
N GLN A 223 -1.61 22.25 8.35
CA GLN A 223 -2.37 21.02 8.34
C GLN A 223 -1.81 20.07 9.39
N HIS A 224 -2.68 19.59 10.25
CA HIS A 224 -2.39 18.66 11.34
C HIS A 224 -3.59 17.74 11.52
N ASP A 225 -3.45 16.69 12.32
CA ASP A 225 -4.56 15.79 12.61
C ASP A 225 -5.58 16.43 13.58
N ASN A 226 -6.65 15.70 13.88
CA ASN A 226 -7.72 16.16 14.76
C ASN A 226 -7.62 15.58 16.19
N ALA A 227 -6.41 15.29 16.68
CA ALA A 227 -6.24 14.79 18.04
C ALA A 227 -6.78 15.78 19.08
N THR A 228 -7.24 15.25 20.21
CA THR A 228 -7.89 16.05 21.26
C THR A 228 -7.06 17.22 21.80
N PRO A 229 -5.72 17.14 21.95
CA PRO A 229 -4.92 18.30 22.39
C PRO A 229 -4.91 19.45 21.36
N TYR A 230 -5.15 19.15 20.09
CA TYR A 230 -5.01 20.10 18.99
C TYR A 230 -6.28 20.91 18.72
N THR A 231 -7.40 20.46 19.29
CA THR A 231 -8.72 21.09 19.15
C THR A 231 -9.15 21.88 20.39
N ALA A 232 -8.31 21.93 21.43
CA ALA A 232 -8.53 22.70 22.65
C ALA A 232 -8.60 24.21 22.36
N LYS A 233 -9.40 24.95 23.13
CA LYS A 233 -9.58 26.42 22.96
C LYS A 233 -8.26 27.19 22.98
N ARG A 234 -7.26 26.69 23.71
CA ARG A 234 -5.94 27.33 23.83
C ARG A 234 -5.06 27.15 22.58
N THR A 235 -5.41 26.20 21.72
CA THR A 235 -4.68 25.84 20.50
C THR A 235 -5.28 26.46 19.23
N LYS A 236 -6.52 26.99 19.32
CA LYS A 236 -7.21 27.71 18.24
C LYS A 236 -6.88 29.19 18.27
#